data_AF-Q7VCF8-F1
#
_entry.id   AF-Q7VCF8-F1
#
_cell.length_a   1.000
_cell.length_b   1.000
_cell.length_c   1.000
_cell.angle_alpha   90.00
_cell.angle_beta   90.00
_cell.angle_gamma   90.00
#
_symmetry.space_group_name_H-M   'P 1'
#
loop_
_entity.id
_entity.type
_entity.pdbx_description
1 polymer ?
#
loop_
_entity_poly.entity_id
_entity_poly.type
_entity_poly.pdbx_seq_one_letter_code
_entity_poly.pdbx_strand_id
1 'polypeptide(L)' 'MFEEDASQHLGVSKKTLEYWREVGYLKPGTHWRSAPSKDSMPWKPKVIYHLSWCKEIIEYWREKDVPMTDLVA' A
#
# COMPACT_ATOMS: atom_id res chain seq x y z
N MET A 1 4.75 6.89 -5.50
CA MET A 1 5.84 5.91 -5.52
C MET A 1 5.30 4.52 -5.85
N PHE A 2 6.00 3.69 -6.62
CA PHE A 2 5.52 2.34 -6.95
C PHE A 2 5.67 1.39 -5.75
N GLU A 3 5.04 0.22 -5.83
CA GLU A 3 4.86 -0.72 -4.71
C GLU A 3 6.19 -1.23 -4.13
N GLU A 4 7.17 -1.57 -4.97
CA GLU A 4 8.52 -1.98 -4.52
C GLU A 4 9.19 -0.90 -3.66
N ASP A 5 9.32 0.32 -4.21
CA ASP A 5 9.98 1.42 -3.51
C ASP A 5 9.18 1.84 -2.26
N ALA A 6 7.84 1.86 -2.35
CA ALA A 6 6.97 2.21 -1.24
C ALA A 6 7.10 1.21 -0.09
N SER A 7 7.20 -0.09 -0.39
CA SER A 7 7.44 -1.14 0.60
C SER A 7 8.74 -0.91 1.36
N GLN A 8 9.82 -0.54 0.66
CA GLN A 8 11.12 -0.23 1.27
C GLN A 8 11.05 1.04 2.14
N HIS A 9 10.47 2.12 1.62
CA HIS A 9 10.38 3.40 2.33
C HIS A 9 9.45 3.37 3.56
N LEU A 10 8.38 2.58 3.50
CA LEU A 10 7.38 2.48 4.57
C LEU A 10 7.71 1.38 5.59
N GLY A 11 8.74 0.56 5.33
CA GLY A 11 9.14 -0.55 6.19
C GLY A 11 8.00 -1.55 6.42
N VAL A 12 7.24 -1.87 5.36
CA VAL A 12 6.15 -2.86 5.36
C VAL A 12 6.24 -3.70 4.09
N SER A 13 5.80 -4.95 4.14
CA SER A 13 5.84 -5.81 2.95
C SER A 13 4.84 -5.36 1.88
N LYS A 14 5.09 -5.72 0.61
CA LYS A 14 4.12 -5.50 -0.48
C LYS A 14 2.77 -6.16 -0.21
N LYS A 15 2.77 -7.35 0.40
CA LYS A 15 1.54 -8.05 0.81
C LYS A 15 0.76 -7.25 1.84
N THR A 16 1.43 -6.63 2.80
CA THR A 16 0.81 -5.74 3.80
C THR A 16 0.18 -4.53 3.13
N LEU A 17 0.89 -3.90 2.17
CA LEU A 17 0.35 -2.78 1.40
C LEU A 17 -0.85 -3.20 0.53
N GLU A 18 -0.87 -4.41 -0.02
CA GLU A 18 -2.01 -4.96 -0.76
C GLU A 18 -3.21 -5.19 0.17
N TYR A 19 -3.00 -5.98 1.23
CA TYR A 19 -4.02 -6.28 2.24
C TYR A 19 -4.64 -5.00 2.83
N TRP A 20 -3.82 -4.00 3.18
CA TRP A 20 -4.31 -2.75 3.74
C TRP A 20 -5.13 -1.88 2.78
N ARG A 21 -4.94 -2.03 1.47
CA ARG A 21 -5.86 -1.45 0.49
C ARG A 21 -7.18 -2.22 0.46
N GLU A 22 -7.12 -3.55 0.47
CA GLU A 22 -8.30 -4.42 0.40
C GLU A 22 -9.23 -4.26 1.61
N VAL A 23 -8.66 -4.20 2.83
CA VAL A 23 -9.44 -3.98 4.06
C VAL A 23 -9.78 -2.50 4.31
N GLY A 24 -9.22 -1.59 3.51
CA GLY A 24 -9.57 -0.17 3.54
C GLY A 24 -8.86 0.67 4.60
N TYR A 25 -7.74 0.20 5.16
CA TYR A 25 -6.84 1.05 5.96
C TYR A 25 -6.13 2.10 5.09
N LEU A 26 -5.74 1.72 3.86
CA LEU A 26 -5.24 2.64 2.85
C LEU A 26 -6.38 3.05 1.91
N LYS A 27 -6.91 4.25 2.12
CA LYS A 27 -7.98 4.83 1.29
C LYS A 27 -7.51 5.15 -0.14
N PRO A 28 -8.27 4.77 -1.20
CA PRO A 28 -7.97 5.16 -2.58
C PRO A 28 -8.11 6.66 -2.76
N GLY A 29 -7.33 7.25 -3.67
CA GLY A 29 -7.26 8.69 -3.92
C GLY A 29 -6.45 9.47 -2.88
N THR A 30 -6.47 9.03 -1.62
CA THR A 30 -5.64 9.60 -0.55
C THR A 30 -4.30 8.87 -0.51
N HIS A 31 -4.28 7.63 -0.02
CA HIS A 31 -3.03 6.90 0.25
C HIS A 31 -2.46 6.26 -1.01
N TRP A 32 -3.31 5.87 -1.96
CA TRP A 32 -2.88 5.22 -3.17
C TRP A 32 -3.81 5.52 -4.34
N ARG A 33 -3.30 5.34 -5.56
CA ARG A 33 -4.09 5.39 -6.80
C ARG A 33 -3.53 4.42 -7.82
N SER A 34 -4.39 3.97 -8.74
CA SER A 34 -3.95 3.21 -9.90
C SER A 34 -3.10 4.10 -10.81
N ALA A 35 -1.99 3.55 -11.29
CA ALA A 35 -1.20 4.19 -12.33
C ALA A 35 -2.03 4.23 -13.63
N PRO A 36 -1.98 5.34 -14.39
CA PRO A 36 -2.60 5.38 -15.70
C PRO A 36 -1.92 4.34 -16.60
N SER A 37 -2.68 3.31 -17.01
CA SER A 37 -2.26 2.33 -18.01
C SER A 37 -3.13 2.51 -19.24
N LYS A 38 -2.50 2.62 -20.40
CA LYS A 38 -3.22 2.69 -21.68
C LYS A 38 -3.45 1.29 -22.29
N ASP A 39 -2.56 0.32 -22.06
CA ASP A 39 -2.55 -0.89 -22.91
C ASP A 39 -1.92 -2.12 -22.22
N SER A 40 -2.56 -2.71 -21.20
CA SER A 40 -2.08 -4.01 -20.70
C SER A 40 -3.19 -4.91 -20.18
N MET A 41 -3.51 -5.93 -20.98
CA MET A 41 -4.19 -7.15 -20.55
C MET A 41 -3.13 -8.16 -20.06
N PRO A 42 -3.35 -8.91 -18.96
CA PRO A 42 -4.48 -8.80 -18.04
C PRO A 42 -4.46 -7.48 -17.25
N TRP A 43 -5.65 -6.91 -17.02
CA TRP A 43 -5.83 -5.61 -16.38
C TRP A 43 -5.46 -5.67 -14.89
N LYS A 44 -4.17 -5.60 -14.58
CA LYS A 44 -3.64 -5.39 -13.22
C LYS A 44 -2.83 -4.09 -13.21
N PRO A 45 -3.49 -2.93 -13.06
CA PRO A 45 -2.80 -1.65 -13.08
C PRO A 45 -1.79 -1.58 -11.93
N LYS A 46 -0.58 -1.07 -12.22
CA LYS A 46 0.39 -0.74 -11.18
C LYS A 46 -0.21 0.25 -10.21
N VAL A 47 0.24 0.24 -8.95
CA VAL A 47 -0.25 1.17 -7.93
C VAL A 47 0.81 2.15 -7.50
N ILE A 48 0.37 3.39 -7.29
CA ILE A 48 1.17 4.51 -6.85
C ILE A 48 0.71 4.91 -5.45
N TYR A 49 1.63 4.87 -4.49
CA TYR A 49 1.43 5.26 -3.10
C TYR A 49 1.86 6.71 -2.84
N HIS A 50 1.16 7.36 -1.91
CA HIS A 50 1.48 8.69 -1.38
C HIS A 50 2.24 8.52 -0.05
N LEU A 51 3.58 8.56 -0.11
CA LEU A 51 4.43 8.13 0.99
C LEU A 51 4.13 8.79 2.34
N SER A 52 4.00 10.12 2.39
CA SER A 52 3.83 10.82 3.67
C SER A 52 2.52 10.40 4.36
N TRP A 53 1.43 10.35 3.61
CA TRP A 53 0.12 9.97 4.15
C TRP A 53 0.05 8.48 4.45
N CYS A 54 0.70 7.63 3.64
CA CYS A 54 0.90 6.24 4.00
C CYS A 54 1.66 6.17 5.33
N LYS A 55 2.82 6.81 5.46
CA LYS A 55 3.63 6.74 6.68
C LYS A 55 2.82 7.11 7.93
N GLU A 56 2.08 8.22 7.89
CA GLU A 56 1.22 8.67 9.00
C GLU A 56 0.17 7.61 9.39
N ILE A 57 -0.58 7.07 8.43
CA ILE A 57 -1.63 6.09 8.76
C ILE A 57 -1.05 4.74 9.19
N ILE A 58 0.10 4.36 8.65
CA ILE A 58 0.82 3.13 9.00
C ILE A 58 1.34 3.22 10.44
N GLU A 59 1.95 4.35 10.83
CA GLU A 59 2.39 4.60 12.20
C GLU A 59 1.21 4.59 13.17
N TYR A 60 0.11 5.27 12.83
CA TYR A 60 -1.12 5.25 13.63
C TYR A 60 -1.67 3.83 13.87
N TRP A 61 -1.66 2.95 12.86
CA TRP A 61 -2.14 1.58 13.01
C TRP A 61 -1.16 0.67 13.76
N ARG A 62 0.17 0.92 13.67
CA ARG A 62 1.17 0.24 14.51
C ARG A 62 0.96 0.52 15.99
N GLU A 63 0.70 1.78 16.34
CA GLU A 63 0.42 2.18 17.73
C GLU A 63 -0.85 1.53 18.29
N LYS A 64 -1.80 1.16 17.42
CA LYS A 64 -3.06 0.51 17.79
C LYS A 64 -3.01 -1.01 17.74
N ASP A 65 -1.82 -1.59 17.56
CA ASP A 65 -1.59 -3.03 17.50
C ASP A 65 -2.47 -3.75 16.47
N VAL A 66 -2.78 -3.07 15.35
CA VAL A 66 -3.56 -3.67 14.27
C VAL A 66 -2.70 -4.71 13.55
N PRO A 67 -3.25 -5.90 13.24
CA PRO A 67 -2.50 -6.93 12.55
C PRO A 67 -1.94 -6.43 11.23
N MET A 68 -0.62 -6.26 11.20
CA MET A 68 0.16 -6.41 9.98
C MET A 68 0.04 -7.89 9.65
N THR A 69 -0.52 -8.27 8.51
CA THR A 69 -0.54 -9.69 8.12
C THR A 69 0.90 -10.15 7.90
N ASP A 70 1.54 -10.61 8.97
CA ASP A 70 2.81 -11.32 8.95
C ASP A 70 2.56 -12.70 8.37
N LEU A 71 2.55 -12.77 7.04
CA LEU A 71 3.07 -13.94 6.36
C LEU A 71 4.43 -13.57 5.78
N VAL A 72 5.37 -13.37 6.71
CA VAL A 72 6.80 -13.58 6.43
C VAL A 72 6.90 -15.06 6.06
N ALA A 73 7.02 -15.32 4.76
CA ALA A 73 7.44 -16.62 4.25
C ALA A 73 8.96 -16.60 4.10
#